data_AF-A0A8S9XNK6-F1
#
_entry.id   AF-A0A8S9XNK6-F1
#
_cell.length_a   1.000
_cell.length_b   1.000
_cell.length_c   1.000
_cell.angle_alpha   90.00
_cell.angle_beta   90.00
_cell.angle_gamma   90.00
#
_symmetry.space_group_name_H-M   'P 1'
#
loop_
_entity.id
_entity.type
_entity.pdbx_description
1 polymer ?
#
loop_
_entity_poly.entity_id
_entity_poly.type
_entity_poly.pdbx_seq_one_letter_code
_entity_poly.pdbx_strand_id
1 'polypeptide(L)'
;MLLPILPFEGDPGVGLDAFFHAIYTKKERLAILLGSGNSEVTENLAKVVPYWNILQVSYGSMSPALSDRSEFPYFYRTIAPDSSHNPARIAFLKRFSWETVTAFSQNEDVYSLAVNDLVTELETANITCKSTITFAETEIEEQLRALKLYGRGWMDAVEPRAPGLAAH
;
A
#
# COMPACT_ATOMS: atom_id res chain seq x y z
N MET A 1 -3.76 29.60 -19.45
CA MET A 1 -4.52 30.03 -18.25
C MET A 1 -4.18 29.06 -17.13
N LEU A 2 -3.70 29.54 -15.98
CA LEU A 2 -3.39 28.68 -14.84
C LEU A 2 -4.71 28.25 -14.19
N LEU A 3 -4.85 26.94 -13.96
CA LEU A 3 -6.02 26.36 -13.31
C LEU A 3 -6.11 26.81 -11.85
N PRO A 4 -7.33 26.98 -11.31
CA PRO A 4 -7.51 27.29 -9.90
C PRO A 4 -7.02 26.12 -9.04
N ILE A 5 -6.33 26.40 -7.95
CA ILE A 5 -6.00 25.41 -6.92
C ILE A 5 -7.32 25.02 -6.23
N LEU A 6 -7.69 23.75 -6.30
CA LEU A 6 -8.88 23.22 -5.64
C LEU A 6 -8.50 22.74 -4.23
N PRO A 7 -9.19 23.20 -3.17
CA PRO A 7 -8.99 22.66 -1.83
C PRO A 7 -9.63 21.27 -1.77
N PHE A 8 -8.80 20.25 -1.52
CA PHE A 8 -9.25 18.87 -1.37
C PHE A 8 -9.52 18.48 0.09
N GLU A 9 -8.96 19.22 1.06
CA GLU A 9 -9.12 19.02 2.52
C GLU A 9 -8.88 17.59 3.04
N GLY A 10 -8.32 16.70 2.20
CA GLY A 10 -8.19 15.28 2.52
C GLY A 10 -9.50 14.49 2.41
N ASP A 11 -10.58 15.11 1.94
CA ASP A 11 -11.90 14.51 1.80
C ASP A 11 -12.25 14.28 0.31
N PRO A 12 -12.65 13.05 -0.07
CA PRO A 12 -12.96 12.75 -1.47
C PRO A 12 -14.22 13.46 -1.97
N GLY A 13 -15.20 13.71 -1.10
CA GLY A 13 -16.45 14.39 -1.43
C GLY A 13 -16.22 15.85 -1.79
N VAL A 14 -15.46 16.57 -0.95
CA VAL A 14 -15.07 17.97 -1.23
C VAL A 14 -14.26 18.06 -2.51
N GLY A 15 -13.36 17.09 -2.74
CA GLY A 15 -12.55 17.02 -3.95
C GLY A 15 -13.35 16.83 -5.23
N LEU A 16 -14.33 15.94 -5.22
CA LEU A 16 -15.20 15.70 -6.36
C LEU A 16 -16.13 16.89 -6.64
N ASP A 17 -16.70 17.50 -5.60
CA ASP A 17 -17.56 18.68 -5.76
C ASP A 17 -16.78 19.84 -6.39
N ALA A 18 -15.58 20.12 -5.88
CA ALA A 18 -14.69 21.14 -6.43
C ALA A 18 -14.31 20.87 -7.90
N PHE A 19 -14.08 19.59 -8.25
CA PHE A 19 -13.79 19.17 -9.62
C PHE A 19 -15.00 19.37 -10.55
N PHE A 20 -16.19 18.92 -10.17
CA PHE A 20 -17.41 19.12 -10.96
C PHE A 20 -17.73 20.59 -11.12
N HIS A 21 -17.64 21.38 -10.05
CA HIS A 21 -17.81 22.82 -10.11
C HIS A 21 -16.82 23.46 -11.10
N ALA A 22 -15.56 23.02 -11.12
CA ALA A 22 -14.58 23.54 -12.08
C ALA A 22 -14.95 23.23 -13.53
N ILE A 23 -15.40 22.01 -13.84
CA ILE A 23 -15.79 21.60 -15.21
C ILE A 23 -17.04 22.36 -15.68
N TYR A 24 -18.08 22.43 -14.84
CA TYR A 24 -19.36 23.01 -15.24
C TYR A 24 -19.36 24.55 -15.22
N THR A 25 -18.63 25.17 -14.30
CA THR A 25 -18.62 26.64 -14.16
C THR A 25 -17.65 27.32 -15.13
N LYS A 26 -16.44 26.79 -15.32
CA LYS A 26 -15.42 27.46 -16.16
C LYS A 26 -15.56 27.19 -17.66
N LYS A 27 -16.29 26.14 -18.08
CA LYS A 27 -16.56 25.77 -19.48
C LYS A 27 -15.33 25.67 -20.42
N GLU A 28 -14.13 25.74 -19.86
CA GLU A 28 -12.86 25.55 -20.56
C GLU A 28 -12.52 24.07 -20.63
N ARG A 29 -11.86 23.66 -21.73
CA ARG A 29 -11.39 22.28 -21.87
C ARG A 29 -10.24 22.04 -20.90
N LEU A 30 -10.52 21.40 -19.77
CA LEU A 30 -9.53 20.90 -18.84
C LEU A 30 -8.82 19.70 -19.47
N ALA A 31 -7.56 19.85 -19.86
CA ALA A 31 -6.79 18.76 -20.46
C ALA A 31 -6.01 17.94 -19.41
N ILE A 32 -5.56 18.60 -18.34
CA ILE A 32 -4.70 18.00 -17.31
C ILE A 32 -5.22 18.41 -15.93
N LEU A 33 -5.42 17.43 -15.05
CA LEU A 33 -5.70 17.60 -13.63
C LEU A 33 -4.43 17.28 -12.84
N LEU A 34 -3.92 18.25 -12.07
CA LEU A 34 -2.90 17.97 -11.07
C LEU A 34 -3.60 17.42 -9.83
N GLY A 35 -3.35 16.14 -9.54
CA GLY A 35 -3.97 15.41 -8.44
C GLY A 35 -3.36 15.76 -7.07
N SER A 36 -4.07 15.37 -6.01
CA SER A 36 -3.68 15.58 -4.62
C SER A 36 -2.58 14.61 -4.15
N GLY A 37 -1.99 14.88 -2.99
CA GLY A 37 -1.10 13.96 -2.29
C GLY A 37 -1.83 12.84 -1.55
N ASN A 38 -3.12 13.01 -1.24
CA ASN A 38 -3.91 11.96 -0.58
C ASN A 38 -4.32 10.88 -1.60
N SER A 39 -4.02 9.62 -1.30
CA SER A 39 -4.38 8.48 -2.16
C SER A 39 -5.88 8.29 -2.32
N GLU A 40 -6.67 8.46 -1.27
CA GLU A 40 -8.13 8.23 -1.30
C GLU A 40 -8.83 9.21 -2.26
N VAL A 41 -8.49 10.50 -2.15
CA VAL A 41 -9.01 11.54 -3.03
C VAL A 41 -8.56 11.31 -4.48
N THR A 42 -7.30 10.92 -4.65
CA THR A 42 -6.69 10.69 -5.97
C THR A 42 -7.34 9.51 -6.70
N GLU A 43 -7.61 8.41 -6.00
CA GLU A 43 -8.30 7.22 -6.52
C GLU A 43 -9.71 7.55 -6.98
N ASN A 44 -10.49 8.26 -6.15
CA ASN A 44 -11.85 8.64 -6.49
C ASN A 44 -11.90 9.56 -7.72
N LEU A 45 -10.98 10.53 -7.82
CA LEU A 45 -10.86 11.36 -9.02
C LEU A 45 -10.40 10.55 -10.24
N ALA A 46 -9.46 9.62 -10.08
CA ALA A 46 -8.90 8.82 -11.16
C ALA A 46 -9.95 7.92 -11.83
N LYS A 47 -11.00 7.53 -11.10
CA LYS A 47 -12.17 6.81 -11.66
C LYS A 47 -13.06 7.70 -12.54
N VAL A 48 -13.08 9.01 -12.30
CA VAL A 48 -14.04 9.95 -12.92
C VAL A 48 -13.41 10.74 -14.06
N VAL A 49 -12.12 11.08 -13.98
CA VAL A 49 -11.40 11.82 -15.05
C VAL A 49 -11.44 11.18 -16.46
N PRO A 50 -11.52 9.84 -16.63
CA PRO A 50 -11.57 9.24 -17.97
C PRO A 50 -12.82 9.63 -18.75
N TYR A 51 -13.95 9.91 -18.09
CA TYR A 51 -15.20 10.31 -18.75
C TYR A 51 -15.08 11.67 -19.47
N TRP A 52 -14.13 12.51 -19.08
CA TRP A 52 -13.83 13.79 -19.72
C TRP A 52 -12.50 13.78 -20.51
N ASN A 53 -11.86 12.61 -20.68
CA ASN A 53 -10.54 12.47 -21.30
C ASN A 53 -9.46 13.38 -20.67
N ILE A 54 -9.48 13.50 -19.34
CA ILE A 54 -8.55 14.35 -18.60
C ILE A 54 -7.40 13.50 -18.08
N LEU A 55 -6.18 13.96 -18.34
CA LEU A 55 -4.97 13.34 -17.79
C LEU A 55 -4.81 13.76 -16.32
N GLN A 56 -4.76 12.81 -15.40
CA GLN A 56 -4.51 13.10 -13.98
C GLN A 56 -3.07 12.80 -13.61
N VAL A 57 -2.36 13.77 -13.02
CA VAL A 57 -0.98 13.62 -12.54
C VAL A 57 -0.92 13.92 -11.05
N SER A 58 -0.73 12.91 -10.20
CA SER A 58 -0.54 13.08 -8.74
C SER A 58 0.94 13.23 -8.38
N TYR A 59 1.23 14.07 -7.39
CA TYR A 59 2.59 14.25 -6.88
C TYR A 59 2.89 13.43 -5.62
N GLY A 60 1.88 12.90 -4.93
CA GLY A 60 2.07 12.31 -3.59
C GLY A 60 1.29 11.02 -3.31
N SER A 61 0.45 10.54 -4.24
CA SER A 61 -0.30 9.30 -4.01
C SER A 61 0.57 8.05 -4.22
N MET A 62 0.70 7.27 -3.15
CA MET A 62 1.55 6.07 -3.09
C MET A 62 0.76 4.75 -3.19
N SER A 63 -0.58 4.82 -3.30
CA SER A 63 -1.42 3.62 -3.34
C SER A 63 -1.08 2.69 -4.50
N PRO A 64 -0.86 1.38 -4.25
CA PRO A 64 -0.62 0.40 -5.31
C PRO A 64 -1.79 0.29 -6.30
N ALA A 65 -3.04 0.48 -5.86
CA ALA A 65 -4.25 0.33 -6.69
C ALA A 65 -4.21 1.19 -7.95
N LEU A 66 -3.71 2.43 -7.82
CA LEU A 66 -3.56 3.38 -8.92
C LEU A 66 -2.57 2.95 -10.01
N SER A 67 -1.83 1.86 -9.80
CA SER A 67 -0.93 1.30 -10.81
C SER A 67 -1.67 0.48 -11.85
N ASP A 68 -2.92 0.07 -11.59
CA ASP A 68 -3.72 -0.70 -12.54
C ASP A 68 -4.17 0.19 -13.72
N ARG A 69 -3.58 -0.06 -14.88
CA ARG A 69 -3.87 0.68 -16.11
C ARG A 69 -5.21 0.31 -16.75
N SER A 70 -5.77 -0.84 -16.39
CA SER A 70 -7.09 -1.26 -16.86
C SER A 70 -8.20 -0.44 -16.18
N GLU A 71 -8.04 -0.16 -14.90
CA GLU A 71 -8.95 0.73 -14.14
C GLU A 71 -8.60 2.21 -14.33
N PHE A 72 -7.31 2.56 -14.38
CA PHE A 72 -6.82 3.95 -14.39
C PHE A 72 -5.95 4.28 -15.62
N PRO A 73 -6.53 4.35 -16.84
CA PRO A 73 -5.76 4.56 -18.06
C PRO A 73 -5.11 5.96 -18.16
N TYR A 74 -5.76 6.99 -17.63
CA TYR A 74 -5.31 8.39 -17.71
C TYR A 74 -4.57 8.88 -16.46
N PHE A 75 -4.23 7.98 -15.53
CA PHE A 75 -3.57 8.33 -14.29
C PHE A 75 -2.04 8.23 -14.39
N TYR A 76 -1.33 9.23 -13.90
CA TYR A 76 0.12 9.26 -13.78
C TYR A 76 0.50 9.81 -12.41
N ARG A 77 1.70 9.46 -11.95
CA ARG A 77 2.26 10.01 -10.71
C ARG A 77 3.76 10.17 -10.79
N THR A 78 4.30 11.08 -10.00
CA THR A 78 5.76 11.31 -9.92
C THR A 78 6.44 10.50 -8.83
N ILE A 79 5.67 10.00 -7.85
CA ILE A 79 6.17 9.17 -6.74
C ILE A 79 6.00 7.69 -7.04
N ALA A 80 6.90 6.86 -6.53
CA ALA A 80 6.81 5.41 -6.64
C ALA A 80 5.70 4.86 -5.71
N PRO A 81 5.00 3.77 -6.09
CA PRO A 81 4.06 3.10 -5.19
C PRO A 81 4.74 2.51 -3.97
N ASP A 82 3.97 2.25 -2.92
CA ASP A 82 4.47 1.53 -1.75
C ASP A 82 5.01 0.13 -2.08
N SER A 83 4.42 -0.55 -3.07
CA SER A 83 4.90 -1.85 -3.57
C SER A 83 6.30 -1.80 -4.18
N SER A 84 6.79 -0.63 -4.61
CA SER A 84 8.16 -0.49 -5.11
C SER A 84 9.25 -0.77 -4.07
N HIS A 85 8.90 -0.79 -2.78
CA HIS A 85 9.81 -1.16 -1.70
C HIS A 85 9.97 -2.69 -1.54
N ASN A 86 9.09 -3.50 -2.13
CA ASN A 86 9.09 -4.95 -1.96
C ASN A 86 10.38 -5.63 -2.49
N PRO A 87 10.91 -5.27 -3.67
CA PRO A 87 12.18 -5.84 -4.16
C PRO A 87 13.36 -5.58 -3.21
N ALA A 88 13.40 -4.39 -2.58
CA ALA A 88 14.44 -4.04 -1.62
C ALA A 88 14.31 -4.88 -0.32
N ARG A 89 13.08 -5.09 0.17
CA ARG A 89 12.81 -5.98 1.31
C ARG A 89 13.28 -7.40 1.02
N ILE A 90 12.98 -7.93 -0.16
CA ILE A 90 13.40 -9.30 -0.53
C ILE A 90 14.91 -9.41 -0.67
N ALA A 91 15.56 -8.42 -1.28
CA ALA A 91 17.03 -8.39 -1.37
C ALA A 91 17.68 -8.40 0.02
N PHE A 92 17.09 -7.67 0.97
CA PHE A 92 17.52 -7.67 2.36
C PHE A 92 17.35 -9.06 3.01
N LEU A 93 16.18 -9.68 2.88
CA LEU A 93 15.93 -11.03 3.42
C LEU A 93 16.92 -12.07 2.87
N LYS A 94 17.19 -12.02 1.56
CA LYS A 94 18.18 -12.89 0.89
C LYS A 94 19.59 -12.67 1.43
N ARG A 95 19.98 -11.42 1.71
CA ARG A 95 21.32 -11.10 2.24
C ARG A 95 21.56 -11.74 3.60
N PHE A 96 20.53 -11.83 4.45
CA PHE A 96 20.62 -12.41 5.79
C PHE A 96 20.18 -13.88 5.86
N SER A 97 19.87 -14.51 4.73
CA SER A 97 19.37 -15.90 4.65
C SER A 97 18.13 -16.13 5.53
N TRP A 98 17.22 -15.15 5.60
CA TRP A 98 15.95 -15.30 6.30
C TRP A 98 14.94 -15.97 5.38
N GLU A 99 14.67 -17.25 5.65
CA GLU A 99 13.80 -18.09 4.82
C GLU A 99 12.32 -18.01 5.21
N THR A 100 12.01 -17.47 6.39
CA THR A 100 10.64 -17.37 6.88
C THR A 100 10.34 -15.96 7.38
N VAL A 101 9.21 -15.41 6.92
CA VAL A 101 8.71 -14.10 7.33
C VAL A 101 7.22 -14.14 7.64
N THR A 102 6.76 -13.17 8.42
CA THR A 102 5.34 -12.92 8.70
C THR A 102 5.03 -11.48 8.31
N ALA A 103 3.98 -11.29 7.54
CA ALA A 103 3.48 -9.97 7.17
C ALA A 103 2.47 -9.48 8.21
N PHE A 104 2.62 -8.23 8.64
CA PHE A 104 1.74 -7.58 9.60
C PHE A 104 1.33 -6.21 9.05
N SER A 105 0.04 -6.01 8.81
CA SER A 105 -0.47 -4.78 8.19
C SER A 105 -1.82 -4.36 8.74
N GLN A 106 -2.10 -3.06 8.64
CA GLN A 106 -3.41 -2.54 8.96
C GLN A 106 -4.42 -2.93 7.86
N ASN A 107 -5.67 -3.16 8.26
CA ASN A 107 -6.77 -3.53 7.36
C ASN A 107 -7.31 -2.32 6.60
N GLU A 108 -6.44 -1.68 5.82
CA GLU A 108 -6.83 -0.70 4.81
C GLU A 108 -6.40 -1.23 3.44
N ASP A 109 -7.17 -0.92 2.41
CA ASP A 109 -6.97 -1.43 1.05
C ASP A 109 -5.59 -1.07 0.50
N VAL A 110 -5.12 0.14 0.79
CA VAL A 110 -3.79 0.65 0.39
C VAL A 110 -2.67 -0.26 0.90
N TYR A 111 -2.75 -0.70 2.15
CA TYR A 111 -1.73 -1.54 2.77
C TYR A 111 -1.89 -3.01 2.39
N SER A 112 -3.13 -3.48 2.26
CA SER A 112 -3.44 -4.87 1.91
C SER A 112 -2.90 -5.23 0.52
N LEU A 113 -3.05 -4.33 -0.46
CA LEU A 113 -2.49 -4.52 -1.80
C LEU A 113 -0.97 -4.61 -1.80
N ALA A 114 -0.30 -3.69 -1.08
CA ALA A 114 1.17 -3.70 -0.99
C ALA A 114 1.71 -5.00 -0.36
N VAL A 115 0.99 -5.56 0.61
CA VAL A 115 1.34 -6.83 1.26
C VAL A 115 1.05 -8.02 0.36
N ASN A 116 -0.05 -8.03 -0.38
CA ASN A 116 -0.36 -9.10 -1.34
C ASN A 116 0.71 -9.19 -2.45
N ASP A 117 1.14 -8.03 -2.95
CA ASP A 117 2.28 -7.95 -3.90
C ASP A 117 3.54 -8.53 -3.26
N LEU A 118 3.82 -8.18 -2.00
CA LEU A 118 4.99 -8.69 -1.27
C LEU A 118 4.94 -10.21 -1.11
N VAL A 119 3.79 -10.78 -0.74
CA VAL A 119 3.64 -12.24 -0.59
C VAL A 119 3.92 -12.95 -1.90
N THR A 120 3.40 -12.42 -3.01
CA THR A 120 3.62 -12.98 -4.35
C THR A 120 5.10 -12.92 -4.76
N GLU A 121 5.77 -11.81 -4.49
CA GLU A 121 7.20 -11.66 -4.76
C GLU A 121 8.07 -12.56 -3.84
N LEU A 122 7.66 -12.78 -2.58
CA LEU A 122 8.33 -13.69 -1.64
C LEU A 122 8.26 -15.14 -2.11
N GLU A 123 7.10 -15.58 -2.58
CA GLU A 123 6.92 -16.92 -3.16
C GLU A 123 7.84 -17.13 -4.37
N THR A 124 7.91 -16.12 -5.25
CA THR A 124 8.83 -16.14 -6.40
C THR A 124 10.30 -16.18 -5.98
N ALA A 125 10.62 -15.67 -4.80
CA ALA A 125 11.95 -15.65 -4.21
C ALA A 125 12.29 -16.89 -3.37
N ASN A 126 11.41 -17.91 -3.30
CA ASN A 126 11.51 -19.08 -2.43
C ASN A 126 11.60 -18.74 -0.92
N ILE A 127 10.99 -17.65 -0.49
CA ILE A 127 10.90 -17.26 0.92
C ILE A 127 9.49 -17.59 1.42
N THR A 128 9.38 -18.33 2.51
CA THR A 128 8.09 -18.78 3.05
C THR A 128 7.43 -17.66 3.87
N CYS A 129 6.28 -17.17 3.43
CA CYS A 129 5.42 -16.33 4.26
C CYS A 129 4.56 -17.24 5.17
N LYS A 130 4.81 -17.26 6.48
CA LYS A 130 4.10 -18.16 7.41
C LYS A 130 2.70 -17.69 7.77
N SER A 131 2.50 -16.38 7.81
CA SER A 131 1.22 -15.78 8.13
C SER A 131 1.18 -14.33 7.65
N THR A 132 0.00 -13.93 7.21
CA THR A 132 -0.34 -12.53 6.96
C THR A 132 -1.40 -12.16 7.98
N ILE A 133 -1.09 -11.22 8.86
CA ILE A 133 -1.99 -10.76 9.92
C ILE A 133 -2.42 -9.34 9.58
N THR A 134 -3.73 -9.15 9.47
CA THR A 134 -4.37 -7.86 9.27
C THR A 134 -5.06 -7.41 10.55
N PHE A 135 -4.93 -6.14 10.93
CA PHE A 135 -5.54 -5.61 12.15
C PHE A 135 -6.29 -4.30 11.90
N ALA A 136 -7.36 -4.06 12.65
CA ALA A 136 -7.96 -2.73 12.77
C ALA A 136 -7.18 -1.88 13.77
N GLU A 137 -7.17 -0.55 13.61
CA GLU A 137 -6.41 0.39 14.45
C GLU A 137 -6.66 0.20 15.96
N THR A 138 -7.87 -0.24 16.33
CA THR A 138 -8.29 -0.52 17.71
C THR A 138 -7.75 -1.83 18.30
N GLU A 139 -7.19 -2.72 17.49
CA GLU A 139 -6.83 -4.11 17.87
C GLU A 139 -5.31 -4.37 17.89
N ILE A 140 -4.50 -3.33 17.72
CA ILE A 140 -3.03 -3.44 17.60
C ILE A 140 -2.42 -4.24 18.76
N GLU A 141 -2.82 -3.96 20.00
CA GLU A 141 -2.25 -4.64 21.17
C GLU A 141 -2.57 -6.13 21.20
N GLU A 142 -3.79 -6.52 20.85
CA GLU A 142 -4.21 -7.92 20.86
C GLU A 142 -3.49 -8.70 19.77
N GLN A 143 -3.37 -8.12 18.58
CA GLN A 143 -2.69 -8.72 17.44
C GLN A 143 -1.17 -8.81 17.66
N LEU A 144 -0.57 -7.82 18.33
CA LEU A 144 0.84 -7.90 18.78
C LEU A 144 1.05 -8.97 19.85
N ARG A 145 0.09 -9.15 20.78
CA ARG A 145 0.16 -10.24 21.78
C ARG A 145 0.02 -11.60 21.11
N ALA A 146 -0.88 -11.74 20.14
CA ALA A 146 -1.04 -12.95 19.33
C ALA A 146 0.26 -13.27 18.57
N LEU A 147 0.88 -12.26 17.95
CA LEU A 147 2.16 -12.42 17.26
C LEU A 147 3.29 -12.81 18.22
N LYS A 148 3.36 -12.23 19.42
CA LYS A 148 4.33 -12.62 20.46
C LYS A 148 4.13 -14.05 20.94
N LEU A 149 2.89 -14.50 21.09
CA LEU A 149 2.58 -15.89 21.47
C LEU A 149 2.98 -16.85 20.35
N TYR A 150 2.69 -16.49 19.10
CA TYR A 150 3.12 -17.23 17.92
C TYR A 150 4.66 -17.30 17.82
N GLY A 151 5.36 -16.20 18.13
CA GLY A 151 6.81 -16.13 18.17
C GLY A 151 7.45 -16.90 19.34
N ARG A 152 6.80 -16.96 20.52
CA ARG A 152 7.29 -17.74 21.67
C ARG A 152 7.22 -19.25 21.43
N GLY A 153 6.11 -19.75 20.89
CA GLY A 153 6.04 -21.16 20.47
C GLY A 153 7.07 -21.52 19.39
N TRP A 154 7.58 -20.52 18.67
CA TRP A 154 8.65 -20.64 17.69
C TRP A 154 10.05 -20.69 18.32
N MET A 155 10.35 -19.83 19.30
CA MET A 155 11.61 -19.86 20.04
C MET A 155 11.79 -21.21 20.77
N ASP A 156 10.70 -21.74 21.34
CA ASP A 156 10.69 -23.03 22.02
C ASP A 156 10.83 -24.23 21.06
N ALA A 157 10.50 -24.07 19.77
CA ALA A 157 10.61 -25.11 18.74
C ALA A 157 11.95 -25.08 17.98
N VAL A 158 12.67 -23.95 18.01
CA VAL A 158 13.97 -23.76 17.33
C VAL A 158 15.15 -24.07 18.25
N GLU A 159 14.97 -24.10 19.58
CA GLU A 159 15.99 -24.65 20.48
C GLU A 159 16.05 -26.19 20.34
N PRO A 160 17.14 -26.78 19.80
CA PRO A 160 17.37 -28.18 20.01
C PRO A 160 17.62 -28.37 21.51
N ARG A 161 16.89 -29.28 22.16
CA ARG A 161 17.26 -29.76 23.51
C ARG A 161 18.76 -30.05 23.51
N ALA A 162 19.52 -29.22 24.21
CA ALA A 162 20.94 -29.45 24.39
C ALA A 162 21.11 -30.89 24.90
N PRO A 163 21.96 -31.72 24.27
CA PRO A 163 22.21 -33.06 24.78
C PRO A 163 22.77 -32.91 26.20
N GLY A 164 22.12 -33.62 27.12
CA GLY A 164 22.38 -33.56 28.55
C GLY A 164 23.87 -33.63 28.85
N LEU A 165 24.33 -32.64 29.60
CA LEU A 165 25.61 -32.69 30.29
C LEU A 165 25.50 -33.75 31.39
N ALA A 166 25.68 -35.02 31.03
CA ALA A 166 26.03 -36.06 31.98
C ALA A 166 27.52 -35.90 32.28
N ALA A 167 27.84 -35.28 33.41
CA ALA A 167 29.18 -35.30 33.98
C ALA A 167 29.14 -36.14 35.27
N HIS A 168 29.79 -37.30 35.19
CA HIS A 168 30.40 -38.00 36.30
C HIS A 168 31.48 -37.15 36.97
#